data_AF-A0A971WCU1-F1
#
_entry.id   AF-A0A971WCU1-F1
#
_cell.length_a   1.000
_cell.length_b   1.000
_cell.length_c   1.000
_cell.angle_alpha   90.00
_cell.angle_beta   90.00
_cell.angle_gamma   90.00
#
_symmetry.space_group_name_H-M   'P 1'
#
loop_
_entity.id
_entity.type
_entity.pdbx_description
1 polymer ?
#
loop_
_entity_poly.entity_id
_entity_poly.type
_entity_poly.pdbx_seq_one_letter_code
_entity_poly.pdbx_strand_id
1 'polypeptide(L)'
;MSVLNCEEQNKNPKYGPIKLLKTVSYPTFQLYAEIENQKTDAEAALKIAVAETFSWLRTRFRGFDETPAEMILPEPDKYLDIKDEDIRSFRINEGYVVDVVYIKDKGIWAFNLIEPDLGTKSDNLEQERKPVAGRVFETNIAFRIFNNTLECGFKTICSEPVGTDEPCEAFRVSVVKTMVRNKELGLRQERAIIEKPHILDSVDKIKRIAGYIRDEERQLPLVVVSEYITAPDLFAFFKSLEQEKGGFKTALLSSLETIMKENIENGVVELPTKLGDLAKLCMGFAHFYILPAKSIDLFNEKTKSNHPLSNGDAVIFFPTVCEKRDYFFKREEICRDQQAFFQTVREIITHYPMRKTMHFGNVKFIKEARAEEQQTMIDMGESKDDLVRAFNIKLENEQSKHAEESANLRRALGDADKRVERLKVEICEVKAEKKSLLEKLGENAARLEDSDNSRKQEYAQRAMLLNRPS
;
A
#
# COMPACT_ATOMS: atom_id res chain seq x y z
N MET A 1 80.00 12.45 7.38
CA MET A 1 79.61 13.11 6.11
C MET A 1 78.90 12.11 5.21
N SER A 2 77.58 12.08 5.29
CA SER A 2 76.68 11.94 4.14
C SER A 2 75.29 12.25 4.67
N VAL A 3 74.85 13.47 4.36
CA VAL A 3 73.57 14.04 4.77
C VAL A 3 72.47 13.21 4.12
N LEU A 4 71.63 12.57 4.94
CA LEU A 4 70.33 12.08 4.50
C LEU A 4 69.50 13.31 4.16
N ASN A 5 69.34 13.61 2.87
CA ASN A 5 68.40 14.61 2.41
C ASN A 5 66.98 14.15 2.78
N CYS A 6 66.45 14.74 3.85
CA CYS A 6 65.01 14.90 4.04
C CYS A 6 64.45 15.76 2.90
N GLU A 7 64.13 15.14 1.78
CA GLU A 7 63.10 15.67 0.89
C GLU A 7 61.74 15.13 1.36
N GLU A 8 61.26 15.68 2.49
CA GLU A 8 59.82 15.73 2.72
C GLU A 8 59.22 16.56 1.59
N GLN A 9 58.77 15.87 0.54
CA GLN A 9 57.85 16.46 -0.42
C GLN A 9 56.57 16.81 0.34
N ASN A 10 56.53 18.05 0.82
CA ASN A 10 55.37 18.74 1.30
C ASN A 10 54.39 18.91 0.12
N LYS A 11 53.75 17.82 -0.29
CA LYS A 11 52.60 17.83 -1.21
C LYS A 11 51.42 18.33 -0.40
N ASN A 12 51.34 19.65 -0.25
CA ASN A 12 50.08 20.29 0.10
C ASN A 12 48.99 19.67 -0.80
N PRO A 13 47.97 18.99 -0.23
CA PRO A 13 46.92 18.43 -1.05
C PRO A 13 46.28 19.58 -1.82
N LYS A 14 46.39 19.55 -3.15
CA LYS A 14 45.66 20.50 -3.99
C LYS A 14 44.18 20.23 -3.76
N TYR A 15 43.53 21.09 -2.98
CA TYR A 15 42.08 21.11 -2.77
C TYR A 15 41.40 21.51 -4.10
N GLY A 16 41.32 20.55 -5.02
CA GLY A 16 40.58 20.67 -6.27
C GLY A 16 39.22 19.98 -6.16
N PRO A 17 38.28 20.29 -7.07
CA PRO A 17 37.00 19.60 -7.11
C PRO A 17 37.20 18.09 -7.31
N ILE A 18 36.50 17.29 -6.50
CA ILE A 18 36.50 15.83 -6.62
C ILE A 18 35.63 15.44 -7.82
N LYS A 19 36.10 14.48 -8.62
CA LYS A 19 35.36 13.99 -9.79
C LYS A 19 34.10 13.24 -9.36
N LEU A 20 32.98 13.51 -10.04
CA LEU A 20 31.77 12.70 -9.90
C LEU A 20 31.98 11.31 -10.50
N LEU A 21 31.50 10.28 -9.82
CA LEU A 21 31.56 8.90 -10.27
C LEU A 21 30.24 8.52 -10.96
N LYS A 22 30.34 7.78 -12.06
CA LYS A 22 29.16 7.15 -12.67
C LYS A 22 28.69 6.01 -11.77
N THR A 23 27.38 5.88 -11.62
CA THR A 23 26.73 4.86 -10.78
C THR A 23 25.94 3.90 -11.65
N VAL A 24 25.90 2.62 -11.29
CA VAL A 24 25.00 1.61 -11.84
C VAL A 24 23.98 1.23 -10.78
N SER A 25 22.72 1.06 -11.19
CA SER A 25 21.63 0.67 -10.28
C SER A 25 20.97 -0.61 -10.77
N TYR A 26 20.74 -1.56 -9.87
CA TYR A 26 20.10 -2.82 -10.21
C TYR A 26 19.37 -3.43 -9.01
N PRO A 27 18.27 -4.17 -9.23
CA PRO A 27 17.60 -4.87 -8.14
C PRO A 27 18.49 -6.00 -7.60
N THR A 28 18.47 -6.18 -6.29
CA THR A 28 19.14 -7.28 -5.58
C THR A 28 18.15 -8.26 -4.97
N PHE A 29 16.93 -7.80 -4.68
CA PHE A 29 15.82 -8.62 -4.22
C PHE A 29 14.51 -8.08 -4.79
N GLN A 30 13.63 -8.97 -5.21
CA GLN A 30 12.31 -8.64 -5.75
C GLN A 30 11.34 -9.75 -5.37
N LEU A 31 10.15 -9.37 -4.92
CA LEU A 31 9.05 -10.29 -4.64
C LEU A 31 7.71 -9.57 -4.85
N TYR A 32 6.86 -10.16 -5.68
CA TYR A 32 5.44 -9.84 -5.75
C TYR A 32 4.64 -10.95 -5.05
N ALA A 33 3.67 -10.55 -4.26
CA ALA A 33 2.76 -11.45 -3.58
C ALA A 33 1.39 -10.79 -3.34
N GLU A 34 0.41 -11.59 -3.00
CA GLU A 34 -0.93 -11.23 -2.58
C GLU A 34 -1.19 -11.84 -1.20
N ILE A 35 -2.08 -11.22 -0.44
CA ILE A 35 -2.62 -11.76 0.80
C ILE A 35 -3.83 -12.63 0.48
N GLU A 36 -3.74 -13.91 0.82
CA GLU A 36 -4.86 -14.85 0.70
C GLU A 36 -5.18 -15.42 2.08
N ASN A 37 -6.06 -14.73 2.82
CA ASN A 37 -6.62 -15.23 4.06
C ASN A 37 -8.13 -15.01 4.11
N GLN A 38 -8.89 -16.08 4.35
CA GLN A 38 -10.35 -16.03 4.41
C GLN A 38 -10.90 -15.25 5.61
N LYS A 39 -10.09 -15.02 6.64
CA LYS A 39 -10.51 -14.36 7.89
C LYS A 39 -10.18 -12.88 7.96
N THR A 40 -9.30 -12.41 7.07
CA THR A 40 -8.75 -11.05 7.10
C THR A 40 -9.12 -10.35 5.81
N ASP A 41 -9.94 -9.31 5.89
CA ASP A 41 -10.25 -8.49 4.73
C ASP A 41 -9.02 -7.65 4.29
N ALA A 42 -9.09 -7.05 3.10
CA ALA A 42 -7.96 -6.34 2.52
C ALA A 42 -7.53 -5.08 3.30
N GLU A 43 -8.46 -4.42 4.01
CA GLU A 43 -8.16 -3.23 4.81
C GLU A 43 -7.46 -3.61 6.12
N ALA A 44 -7.96 -4.63 6.80
CA ALA A 44 -7.30 -5.24 7.95
C ALA A 44 -5.91 -5.77 7.58
N ALA A 45 -5.79 -6.47 6.44
CA ALA A 45 -4.51 -6.96 5.94
C ALA A 45 -3.53 -5.82 5.65
N LEU A 46 -4.01 -4.69 5.09
CA LEU A 46 -3.19 -3.51 4.87
C LEU A 46 -2.65 -2.96 6.21
N LYS A 47 -3.51 -2.79 7.21
CA LYS A 47 -3.11 -2.32 8.55
C LYS A 47 -2.04 -3.22 9.17
N ILE A 48 -2.23 -4.54 9.09
CA ILE A 48 -1.26 -5.52 9.58
C ILE A 48 0.05 -5.43 8.81
N ALA A 49 0.02 -5.36 7.47
CA ALA A 49 1.22 -5.27 6.65
C ALA A 49 2.03 -3.98 6.89
N VAL A 50 1.35 -2.85 7.10
CA VAL A 50 1.96 -1.59 7.50
C VAL A 50 2.59 -1.71 8.89
N ALA A 51 1.86 -2.28 9.86
CA ALA A 51 2.36 -2.49 11.22
C ALA A 51 3.59 -3.42 11.25
N GLU A 52 3.60 -4.49 10.47
CA GLU A 52 4.75 -5.40 10.29
C GLU A 52 5.96 -4.64 9.73
N THR A 53 5.72 -3.79 8.74
CA THR A 53 6.79 -2.99 8.12
C THR A 53 7.38 -1.98 9.11
N PHE A 54 6.54 -1.31 9.90
CA PHE A 54 7.02 -0.38 10.93
C PHE A 54 7.65 -1.08 12.12
N SER A 55 7.12 -2.23 12.56
CA SER A 55 7.74 -3.05 13.61
C SER A 55 9.16 -3.47 13.18
N TRP A 56 9.32 -3.94 11.94
CA TRP A 56 10.64 -4.19 11.35
C TRP A 56 11.50 -2.93 11.31
N LEU A 57 10.96 -1.80 10.83
CA LEU A 57 11.71 -0.55 10.72
C LEU A 57 12.23 -0.07 12.08
N ARG A 58 11.39 -0.08 13.12
CA ARG A 58 11.79 0.28 14.49
C ARG A 58 12.99 -0.53 14.99
N THR A 59 13.14 -1.79 14.55
CA THR A 59 14.34 -2.58 14.90
C THR A 59 15.64 -2.01 14.33
N ARG A 60 15.57 -1.22 13.26
CA ARG A 60 16.71 -0.53 12.63
C ARG A 60 17.06 0.79 13.35
N PHE A 61 16.16 1.31 14.18
CA PHE A 61 16.32 2.55 14.96
C PHE A 61 16.76 2.30 16.41
N ARG A 62 17.17 1.07 16.77
CA ARG A 62 17.54 0.71 18.16
C ARG A 62 18.72 1.49 18.75
N GLY A 63 19.48 2.22 17.93
CA GLY A 63 20.57 3.09 18.37
C GLY A 63 20.24 4.58 18.44
N PHE A 64 18.99 4.97 18.17
CA PHE A 64 18.53 6.35 18.26
C PHE A 64 17.92 6.60 19.64
N ASP A 65 18.09 7.81 20.16
CA ASP A 65 17.53 8.21 21.46
C ASP A 65 15.99 8.15 21.45
N GLU A 66 15.37 8.48 20.32
CA GLU A 66 13.93 8.45 20.13
C GLU A 66 13.56 7.90 18.73
N THR A 67 12.47 7.14 18.66
CA THR A 67 11.87 6.72 17.38
C THR A 67 10.92 7.82 16.89
N PRO A 68 10.97 8.21 15.60
CA PRO A 68 10.05 9.19 15.03
C PRO A 68 8.59 8.84 15.32
N ALA A 69 7.81 9.82 15.77
CA ALA A 69 6.42 9.62 16.20
C ALA A 69 5.54 9.02 15.09
N GLU A 70 5.85 9.34 13.83
CA GLU A 70 5.18 8.83 12.64
C GLU A 70 5.36 7.32 12.41
N MET A 71 6.38 6.70 13.04
CA MET A 71 6.63 5.25 12.97
C MET A 71 6.05 4.49 14.17
N ILE A 72 5.46 5.19 15.13
CA ILE A 72 4.85 4.60 16.31
C ILE A 72 3.43 4.17 15.95
N LEU A 73 3.30 2.90 15.59
CA LEU A 73 2.01 2.21 15.46
C LEU A 73 1.93 1.07 16.47
N PRO A 74 0.72 0.69 16.90
CA PRO A 74 0.47 -0.59 17.57
C PRO A 74 1.22 -1.75 16.91
N GLU A 75 1.64 -2.72 17.73
CA GLU A 75 2.27 -3.94 17.22
C GLU A 75 1.30 -4.73 16.31
N PRO A 76 1.80 -5.56 15.37
CA PRO A 76 0.97 -6.23 14.37
C PRO A 76 -0.17 -7.09 14.94
N ASP A 77 0.00 -7.66 16.14
CA ASP A 77 -1.02 -8.45 16.84
C ASP A 77 -2.16 -7.60 17.43
N LYS A 78 -1.98 -6.27 17.49
CA LYS A 78 -2.95 -5.28 17.98
C LYS A 78 -3.41 -4.35 16.86
N TYR A 79 -3.42 -4.83 15.62
CA TYR A 79 -3.78 -4.00 14.45
C TYR A 79 -5.19 -3.38 14.52
N LEU A 80 -6.10 -3.95 15.32
CA LEU A 80 -7.43 -3.39 15.57
C LEU A 80 -7.40 -2.05 16.31
N ASP A 81 -6.33 -1.77 17.05
CA ASP A 81 -6.12 -0.50 17.74
C ASP A 81 -5.61 0.60 16.80
N ILE A 82 -5.25 0.26 15.55
CA ILE A 82 -4.76 1.21 14.54
C ILE A 82 -5.94 1.96 13.94
N LYS A 83 -5.99 3.26 14.23
CA LYS A 83 -6.94 4.18 13.61
C LYS A 83 -6.45 4.61 12.24
N ASP A 84 -7.38 4.98 11.38
CA ASP A 84 -7.04 5.38 10.01
C ASP A 84 -6.17 6.64 9.97
N GLU A 85 -6.31 7.50 10.99
CA GLU A 85 -5.53 8.72 11.19
C GLU A 85 -4.10 8.45 11.66
N ASP A 86 -3.79 7.23 12.11
CA ASP A 86 -2.45 6.88 12.60
C ASP A 86 -1.49 6.59 11.44
N ILE A 87 -2.01 6.15 10.28
CA ILE A 87 -1.21 5.90 9.08
C ILE A 87 -1.18 7.18 8.24
N ARG A 88 0.01 7.76 8.03
CA ARG A 88 0.19 9.04 7.33
C ARG A 88 1.35 8.99 6.35
N SER A 89 1.29 9.85 5.33
CA SER A 89 2.45 10.18 4.50
C SER A 89 3.44 11.04 5.29
N PHE A 90 4.72 10.72 5.23
CA PHE A 90 5.79 11.52 5.85
C PHE A 90 7.13 11.29 5.14
N ARG A 91 8.11 12.13 5.45
CA ARG A 91 9.48 11.97 4.96
C ARG A 91 10.50 12.44 5.99
N ILE A 92 11.49 11.59 6.25
CA ILE A 92 12.63 11.86 7.14
C ILE A 92 13.90 11.82 6.31
N ASN A 93 14.84 12.73 6.59
CA ASN A 93 16.11 12.84 5.89
C ASN A 93 17.23 13.21 6.87
N GLU A 94 17.96 12.20 7.36
CA GLU A 94 18.99 12.32 8.39
C GLU A 94 20.25 11.51 8.01
N GLY A 95 20.66 11.61 6.74
CA GLY A 95 21.75 10.79 6.18
C GLY A 95 21.29 9.41 5.68
N TYR A 96 20.15 8.94 6.17
CA TYR A 96 19.26 8.01 5.48
C TYR A 96 17.97 8.76 5.11
N VAL A 97 17.20 8.23 4.15
CA VAL A 97 15.88 8.77 3.80
C VAL A 97 14.84 7.71 4.08
N VAL A 98 13.82 8.05 4.88
CA VAL A 98 12.58 7.29 4.95
C VAL A 98 11.49 8.12 4.31
N ASP A 99 10.79 7.56 3.32
CA ASP A 99 9.70 8.21 2.60
C ASP A 99 8.49 7.27 2.61
N VAL A 100 7.36 7.75 3.13
CA VAL A 100 6.09 7.02 3.18
C VAL A 100 5.02 7.85 2.49
N VAL A 101 4.24 7.17 1.65
CA VAL A 101 3.01 7.69 1.05
C VAL A 101 1.85 6.78 1.41
N TYR A 102 0.75 7.37 1.84
CA TYR A 102 -0.50 6.68 2.08
C TYR A 102 -1.66 7.43 1.44
N ILE A 103 -2.37 6.77 0.52
CA ILE A 103 -3.56 7.29 -0.15
C ILE A 103 -4.71 6.34 0.16
N LYS A 104 -5.41 6.61 1.27
CA LYS A 104 -6.47 5.77 1.82
C LYS A 104 -7.53 5.39 0.78
N ASP A 105 -8.07 6.37 0.07
CA ASP A 105 -9.19 6.17 -0.88
C ASP A 105 -8.81 5.29 -2.08
N LYS A 106 -7.51 5.16 -2.36
CA LYS A 106 -6.97 4.29 -3.42
C LYS A 106 -6.37 3.00 -2.87
N GLY A 107 -6.40 2.81 -1.55
CA GLY A 107 -5.80 1.67 -0.86
C GLY A 107 -4.30 1.55 -1.12
N ILE A 108 -3.59 2.65 -1.37
CA ILE A 108 -2.15 2.66 -1.68
C ILE A 108 -1.37 3.00 -0.42
N TRP A 109 -0.40 2.17 -0.10
CA TRP A 109 0.65 2.50 0.86
C TRP A 109 2.00 2.16 0.26
N ALA A 110 2.95 3.10 0.27
CA ALA A 110 4.28 2.90 -0.27
C ALA A 110 5.34 3.44 0.68
N PHE A 111 6.41 2.69 0.82
CA PHE A 111 7.55 2.97 1.68
C PHE A 111 8.84 2.85 0.89
N ASN A 112 9.76 3.77 1.13
CA ASN A 112 11.14 3.70 0.66
C ASN A 112 12.09 4.07 1.80
N LEU A 113 13.10 3.23 2.00
CA LEU A 113 14.28 3.50 2.81
C LEU A 113 15.52 3.56 1.91
N ILE A 114 16.19 4.71 1.88
CA ILE A 114 17.48 4.91 1.23
C ILE A 114 18.55 5.01 2.31
N GLU A 115 19.54 4.13 2.26
CA GLU A 115 20.61 4.07 3.26
C GLU A 115 21.98 3.83 2.61
N PRO A 116 23.07 4.40 3.15
CA PRO A 116 24.41 4.08 2.68
C PRO A 116 24.76 2.62 2.98
N ASP A 117 25.71 2.08 2.23
CA ASP A 117 26.29 0.78 2.54
C ASP A 117 27.11 0.85 3.84
N LEU A 118 26.66 0.13 4.88
CA LEU A 118 27.35 0.02 6.17
C LEU A 118 28.11 -1.31 6.34
N GLY A 119 28.21 -2.13 5.29
CA GLY A 119 28.78 -3.47 5.37
C GLY A 119 27.79 -4.51 5.90
N THR A 120 28.28 -5.71 6.25
CA THR A 120 27.43 -6.82 6.73
C THR A 120 27.07 -6.71 8.20
N LYS A 121 27.91 -6.05 9.01
CA LYS A 121 27.68 -5.83 10.45
C LYS A 121 28.20 -4.43 10.80
N SER A 122 27.31 -3.43 10.76
CA SER A 122 27.64 -2.02 11.04
C SER A 122 28.29 -1.82 12.41
N ASP A 123 27.90 -2.65 13.38
CA ASP A 123 28.29 -2.49 14.79
C ASP A 123 29.51 -3.35 15.15
N ASN A 124 30.14 -4.03 14.18
CA ASN A 124 31.31 -4.88 14.39
C ASN A 124 32.46 -4.46 13.46
N LEU A 125 33.59 -4.10 14.06
CA LEU A 125 34.81 -3.72 13.34
C LEU A 125 35.43 -4.89 12.55
N GLU A 126 35.17 -6.14 12.95
CA GLU A 126 35.55 -7.36 12.24
C GLU A 126 34.41 -7.89 11.37
N GLN A 127 33.83 -7.03 10.54
CA GLN A 127 32.83 -7.44 9.57
C GLN A 127 33.45 -8.16 8.37
N GLU A 128 32.80 -9.22 7.91
CA GLU A 128 33.19 -10.05 6.76
C GLU A 128 33.36 -9.21 5.49
N ARG A 129 32.47 -8.23 5.28
CA ARG A 129 32.54 -7.28 4.16
C ARG A 129 32.51 -5.85 4.66
N LYS A 130 33.50 -5.06 4.22
CA LYS A 130 33.59 -3.62 4.49
C LYS A 130 32.56 -2.81 3.68
N PRO A 131 32.14 -1.64 4.17
CA PRO A 131 31.37 -0.66 3.41
C PRO A 131 32.02 -0.31 2.08
N VAL A 132 31.22 -0.18 1.02
CA VAL A 132 31.68 0.32 -0.28
C VAL A 132 31.32 1.79 -0.41
N ALA A 133 32.35 2.64 -0.58
CA ALA A 133 32.16 4.07 -0.72
C ALA A 133 31.32 4.40 -1.97
N GLY A 134 30.26 5.18 -1.77
CA GLY A 134 29.32 5.55 -2.84
C GLY A 134 28.26 4.49 -3.16
N ARG A 135 28.29 3.31 -2.53
CA ARG A 135 27.20 2.33 -2.61
C ARG A 135 26.04 2.74 -1.70
N VAL A 136 24.83 2.68 -2.24
CA VAL A 136 23.58 3.02 -1.57
C VAL A 136 22.55 1.91 -1.82
N PHE A 137 21.78 1.59 -0.79
CA PHE A 137 20.67 0.65 -0.88
C PHE A 137 19.32 1.38 -0.79
N GLU A 138 18.40 1.00 -1.65
CA GLU A 138 17.00 1.45 -1.59
C GLU A 138 16.10 0.24 -1.30
N THR A 139 15.45 0.21 -0.14
CA THR A 139 14.42 -0.78 0.20
C THR A 139 13.05 -0.18 -0.06
N ASN A 140 12.37 -0.72 -1.07
CA ASN A 140 11.04 -0.31 -1.49
C ASN A 140 10.03 -1.39 -1.08
N ILE A 141 9.02 -1.00 -0.32
CA ILE A 141 7.92 -1.88 0.11
C ILE A 141 6.63 -1.15 -0.23
N ALA A 142 5.70 -1.81 -0.89
CA ALA A 142 4.44 -1.19 -1.24
C ALA A 142 3.29 -2.18 -1.16
N PHE A 143 2.14 -1.69 -0.73
CA PHE A 143 0.89 -2.42 -0.62
C PHE A 143 -0.19 -1.70 -1.41
N ARG A 144 -1.03 -2.46 -2.08
CA ARG A 144 -2.19 -1.92 -2.79
C ARG A 144 -3.39 -2.82 -2.61
N ILE A 145 -4.49 -2.25 -2.12
CA ILE A 145 -5.78 -2.91 -2.20
C ILE A 145 -6.26 -2.81 -3.65
N PHE A 146 -6.43 -3.95 -4.30
CA PHE A 146 -6.94 -4.05 -5.66
C PHE A 146 -7.88 -5.26 -5.77
N ASN A 147 -9.05 -5.08 -6.36
CA ASN A 147 -10.08 -6.12 -6.46
C ASN A 147 -10.38 -6.86 -5.13
N ASN A 148 -10.41 -6.12 -4.02
CA ASN A 148 -10.65 -6.64 -2.68
C ASN A 148 -9.58 -7.63 -2.16
N THR A 149 -8.39 -7.62 -2.77
CA THR A 149 -7.20 -8.33 -2.32
C THR A 149 -6.10 -7.33 -2.01
N LEU A 150 -5.24 -7.63 -1.04
CA LEU A 150 -4.03 -6.84 -0.81
C LEU A 150 -2.87 -7.41 -1.64
N GLU A 151 -2.43 -6.65 -2.64
CA GLU A 151 -1.20 -6.91 -3.36
C GLU A 151 0.00 -6.30 -2.61
N CYS A 152 1.13 -6.99 -2.60
CA CYS A 152 2.35 -6.64 -1.88
C CYS A 152 3.56 -6.72 -2.83
N GLY A 153 4.35 -5.64 -2.87
CA GLY A 153 5.60 -5.58 -3.61
C GLY A 153 6.77 -5.27 -2.70
N PHE A 154 7.83 -6.06 -2.83
CA PHE A 154 9.09 -5.88 -2.12
C PHE A 154 10.22 -5.78 -3.13
N LYS A 155 11.02 -4.72 -3.06
CA LYS A 155 12.14 -4.51 -3.98
C LYS A 155 13.30 -3.84 -3.28
N THR A 156 14.48 -4.44 -3.36
CA THR A 156 15.74 -3.81 -2.94
C THR A 156 16.57 -3.47 -4.16
N ILE A 157 17.07 -2.24 -4.24
CA ILE A 157 17.97 -1.76 -5.30
C ILE A 157 19.33 -1.48 -4.68
N CYS A 158 20.39 -1.92 -5.34
CA CYS A 158 21.75 -1.47 -5.09
C CYS A 158 22.13 -0.43 -6.15
N SER A 159 22.64 0.70 -5.71
CA SER A 159 23.25 1.74 -6.56
C SER A 159 24.71 1.89 -6.14
N GLU A 160 25.65 1.63 -7.05
CA GLU A 160 27.09 1.64 -6.73
C GLU A 160 27.96 2.20 -7.87
N PRO A 161 29.19 2.68 -7.59
CA PRO A 161 30.10 3.15 -8.62
C PRO A 161 30.36 2.09 -9.71
N VAL A 162 30.50 2.54 -10.96
CA VAL A 162 30.93 1.65 -12.06
C VAL A 162 32.31 1.06 -11.74
N GLY A 163 32.44 -0.26 -11.82
CA GLY A 163 33.69 -0.98 -11.56
C GLY A 163 33.88 -1.45 -10.12
N THR A 164 32.84 -1.40 -9.29
CA THR A 164 32.81 -2.06 -7.99
C THR A 164 32.82 -3.59 -8.15
N ASP A 165 33.81 -4.25 -7.54
CA ASP A 165 33.99 -5.71 -7.59
C ASP A 165 33.52 -6.39 -6.29
N GLU A 166 33.33 -5.63 -5.21
CA GLU A 166 32.88 -6.15 -3.93
C GLU A 166 31.49 -6.76 -4.04
N PRO A 167 31.25 -7.95 -3.44
CA PRO A 167 29.96 -8.61 -3.53
C PRO A 167 28.83 -7.76 -2.90
N CYS A 168 27.63 -7.94 -3.43
CA CYS A 168 26.43 -7.25 -2.98
C CYS A 168 25.48 -8.24 -2.27
N GLU A 169 25.50 -8.22 -0.93
CA GLU A 169 24.80 -9.19 -0.07
C GLU A 169 23.65 -8.57 0.74
N ALA A 170 23.02 -7.52 0.23
CA ALA A 170 21.95 -6.83 0.95
C ALA A 170 20.59 -7.53 0.81
N PHE A 171 20.45 -8.70 1.42
CA PHE A 171 19.18 -9.44 1.47
C PHE A 171 18.27 -8.89 2.57
N ARG A 172 17.57 -7.78 2.29
CA ARG A 172 16.63 -7.13 3.23
C ARG A 172 15.26 -7.82 3.27
N VAL A 173 15.26 -9.14 3.46
CA VAL A 173 14.05 -9.99 3.39
C VAL A 173 13.33 -10.19 4.72
N SER A 174 13.82 -9.60 5.82
CA SER A 174 13.28 -9.92 7.15
C SER A 174 11.81 -9.49 7.30
N VAL A 175 11.38 -8.40 6.68
CA VAL A 175 9.96 -7.98 6.64
C VAL A 175 9.08 -9.02 5.95
N VAL A 176 9.54 -9.62 4.83
CA VAL A 176 8.82 -10.70 4.15
C VAL A 176 8.65 -11.90 5.09
N LYS A 177 9.70 -12.22 5.86
CA LYS A 177 9.67 -13.32 6.83
C LYS A 177 8.68 -13.06 7.97
N THR A 178 8.55 -11.83 8.47
CA THR A 178 7.56 -11.54 9.51
C THR A 178 6.14 -11.67 8.96
N MET A 179 5.90 -11.18 7.75
CA MET A 179 4.59 -11.32 7.08
C MET A 179 4.20 -12.77 6.81
N VAL A 180 5.13 -13.61 6.36
CA VAL A 180 4.88 -15.05 6.15
C VAL A 180 4.51 -15.75 7.47
N ARG A 181 5.08 -15.31 8.59
CA ARG A 181 4.80 -15.87 9.93
C ARG A 181 3.51 -15.35 10.53
N ASN A 182 3.03 -14.20 10.07
CA ASN A 182 1.79 -13.62 10.55
C ASN A 182 0.61 -14.42 9.99
N LYS A 183 -0.09 -15.13 10.90
CA LYS A 183 -1.19 -16.03 10.55
C LYS A 183 -2.40 -15.30 9.97
N GLU A 184 -2.48 -13.98 10.17
CA GLU A 184 -3.57 -13.16 9.65
C GLU A 184 -3.33 -12.72 8.19
N LEU A 185 -2.12 -12.87 7.64
CA LEU A 185 -1.80 -12.42 6.28
C LEU A 185 -1.86 -13.54 5.24
N GLY A 186 -1.13 -14.64 5.41
CA GLY A 186 -1.13 -15.72 4.41
C GLY A 186 -0.55 -15.28 3.05
N LEU A 187 0.71 -14.82 3.05
CA LEU A 187 1.40 -14.32 1.86
C LEU A 187 1.52 -15.41 0.76
N ARG A 188 1.16 -15.06 -0.47
CA ARG A 188 1.07 -16.00 -1.59
C ARG A 188 1.43 -15.33 -2.90
N GLN A 189 2.03 -16.06 -3.83
CA GLN A 189 2.06 -15.66 -5.24
C GLN A 189 1.06 -16.54 -6.00
N GLU A 190 1.52 -17.54 -6.74
CA GLU A 190 0.64 -18.63 -7.18
C GLU A 190 0.48 -19.73 -6.14
N ARG A 191 1.44 -19.79 -5.21
CA ARG A 191 1.49 -20.74 -4.10
C ARG A 191 1.75 -19.98 -2.81
N ALA A 192 1.22 -20.50 -1.71
CA ALA A 192 1.51 -19.97 -0.39
C ALA A 192 3.02 -19.98 -0.15
N ILE A 193 3.53 -18.83 0.30
CA ILE A 193 4.91 -18.69 0.77
C ILE A 193 4.89 -19.08 2.24
N ILE A 194 5.55 -20.17 2.57
CA ILE A 194 5.52 -20.77 3.91
C ILE A 194 6.93 -21.16 4.35
N GLU A 195 7.15 -21.28 5.66
CA GLU A 195 8.46 -21.66 6.20
C GLU A 195 8.85 -23.12 5.92
N LYS A 196 7.85 -23.97 5.68
CA LYS A 196 8.05 -25.41 5.49
C LYS A 196 7.92 -25.78 4.01
N PRO A 197 8.65 -26.78 3.53
CA PRO A 197 8.44 -27.30 2.18
C PRO A 197 7.01 -27.82 1.99
N HIS A 198 6.46 -27.61 0.80
CA HIS A 198 5.22 -28.24 0.35
C HIS A 198 5.47 -29.73 0.08
N ILE A 199 4.48 -30.59 0.34
CA ILE A 199 4.62 -32.04 0.10
C ILE A 199 3.79 -32.46 -1.11
N LEU A 200 4.43 -33.10 -2.10
CA LEU A 200 3.81 -33.60 -3.33
C LEU A 200 3.24 -35.03 -3.16
N ASP A 201 2.34 -35.18 -2.19
CA ASP A 201 1.75 -36.46 -1.76
C ASP A 201 0.52 -36.93 -2.57
N SER A 202 0.07 -36.14 -3.55
CA SER A 202 -1.13 -36.45 -4.34
C SER A 202 -0.97 -36.14 -5.82
N VAL A 203 -1.72 -36.87 -6.64
CA VAL A 203 -1.76 -36.71 -8.10
C VAL A 203 -2.11 -35.27 -8.48
N ASP A 204 -3.06 -34.66 -7.78
CA ASP A 204 -3.51 -33.30 -8.06
C ASP A 204 -2.43 -32.26 -7.73
N LYS A 205 -1.70 -32.43 -6.61
CA LYS A 205 -0.55 -31.56 -6.29
C LYS A 205 0.54 -31.69 -7.35
N ILE A 206 0.81 -32.90 -7.83
CA ILE A 206 1.82 -33.17 -8.88
C ILE A 206 1.40 -32.56 -10.23
N LYS A 207 0.13 -32.69 -10.62
CA LYS A 207 -0.38 -32.03 -11.84
C LYS A 207 -0.29 -30.51 -11.75
N ARG A 208 -0.65 -29.95 -10.58
CA ARG A 208 -0.58 -28.52 -10.30
C ARG A 208 0.84 -27.97 -10.36
N ILE A 209 1.83 -28.67 -9.77
CA ILE A 209 3.23 -28.23 -9.83
C ILE A 209 3.82 -28.39 -11.24
N ALA A 210 3.44 -29.45 -11.96
CA ALA A 210 3.85 -29.63 -13.36
C ALA A 210 3.32 -28.52 -14.27
N GLY A 211 2.08 -28.07 -14.05
CA GLY A 211 1.54 -26.87 -14.70
C GLY A 211 2.36 -25.64 -14.37
N TYR A 212 2.63 -25.40 -13.08
CA TYR A 212 3.36 -24.24 -12.60
C TYR A 212 4.82 -24.17 -13.11
N ILE A 213 5.51 -25.30 -13.23
CA ILE A 213 6.86 -25.34 -13.81
C ILE A 213 6.87 -24.79 -15.24
N ARG A 214 5.79 -24.98 -16.00
CA ARG A 214 5.64 -24.51 -17.38
C ARG A 214 4.96 -23.15 -17.50
N ASP A 215 4.55 -22.55 -16.39
CA ASP A 215 3.91 -21.24 -16.40
C ASP A 215 4.94 -20.16 -16.75
N GLU A 216 4.62 -19.35 -17.75
CA GLU A 216 5.46 -18.23 -18.19
C GLU A 216 5.32 -17.02 -17.26
N GLU A 217 4.21 -16.88 -16.53
CA GLU A 217 4.00 -15.77 -15.57
C GLU A 217 4.67 -16.02 -14.21
N ARG A 218 5.15 -17.25 -13.98
CA ARG A 218 5.90 -17.61 -12.77
C ARG A 218 7.14 -16.73 -12.64
N GLN A 219 7.38 -16.17 -11.46
CA GLN A 219 8.57 -15.32 -11.21
C GLN A 219 9.54 -15.91 -10.17
N LEU A 220 9.10 -16.89 -9.38
CA LEU A 220 9.92 -17.55 -8.37
C LEU A 220 10.45 -18.93 -8.81
N PRO A 221 11.72 -19.25 -8.53
CA PRO A 221 12.26 -20.59 -8.65
C PRO A 221 11.54 -21.62 -7.78
N LEU A 222 11.66 -22.89 -8.18
CA LEU A 222 11.16 -24.04 -7.45
C LEU A 222 12.30 -24.99 -7.11
N VAL A 223 12.45 -25.35 -5.84
CA VAL A 223 13.39 -26.39 -5.41
C VAL A 223 12.59 -27.63 -5.06
N VAL A 224 12.83 -28.72 -5.78
CA VAL A 224 12.20 -30.02 -5.51
C VAL A 224 13.29 -30.98 -5.05
N VAL A 225 13.13 -31.55 -3.87
CA VAL A 225 14.01 -32.61 -3.35
C VAL A 225 13.18 -33.86 -3.17
N SER A 226 13.64 -34.95 -3.76
CA SER A 226 12.99 -36.25 -3.60
C SER A 226 13.45 -36.95 -2.32
N GLU A 227 12.51 -37.66 -1.70
CA GLU A 227 12.84 -38.62 -0.65
C GLU A 227 13.60 -39.80 -1.26
N TYR A 228 14.37 -40.50 -0.44
CA TYR A 228 14.94 -41.79 -0.79
C TYR A 228 14.59 -42.82 0.27
N ILE A 229 14.48 -44.06 -0.17
CA ILE A 229 14.29 -45.22 0.70
C ILE A 229 15.68 -45.78 0.98
N THR A 230 16.12 -45.75 2.24
CA THR A 230 17.28 -46.54 2.65
C THR A 230 16.86 -47.99 2.72
N ALA A 231 17.59 -48.86 2.01
CA ALA A 231 17.46 -50.29 2.26
C ALA A 231 17.86 -50.53 3.73
N PRO A 232 17.04 -51.24 4.53
CA PRO A 232 17.44 -51.58 5.89
C PRO A 232 18.77 -52.33 5.86
N ASP A 233 19.58 -52.14 6.90
CA ASP A 233 20.89 -52.79 7.02
C ASP A 233 20.71 -54.31 7.08
N LEU A 234 20.79 -54.95 5.91
CA LEU A 234 20.71 -56.39 5.75
C LEU A 234 21.75 -57.09 6.62
N PHE A 235 22.92 -56.47 6.86
CA PHE A 235 23.96 -57.03 7.70
C PHE A 235 23.55 -57.05 9.18
N ALA A 236 22.93 -55.97 9.68
CA ALA A 236 22.35 -55.95 11.03
C ALA A 236 21.20 -56.97 11.19
N PHE A 237 20.38 -57.13 10.16
CA PHE A 237 19.29 -58.11 10.12
C PHE A 237 19.79 -59.56 10.06
N PHE A 238 20.77 -59.88 9.22
CA PHE A 238 21.37 -61.22 9.18
C PHE A 238 22.11 -61.55 10.48
N LYS A 239 22.75 -60.56 11.11
CA LYS A 239 23.40 -60.70 12.42
C LYS A 239 22.41 -60.98 13.56
N SER A 240 21.19 -60.46 13.52
CA SER A 240 20.15 -60.80 14.49
C SER A 240 19.57 -62.19 14.26
N LEU A 241 19.45 -62.63 13.00
CA LEU A 241 19.04 -63.99 12.63
C LEU A 241 20.07 -65.07 12.98
N GLU A 242 21.38 -64.77 12.90
CA GLU A 242 22.44 -65.69 13.33
C GLU A 242 22.42 -66.01 14.82
N GLN A 243 21.75 -65.19 15.65
CA GLN A 243 21.57 -65.45 17.08
C GLN A 243 20.47 -66.48 17.37
N GLU A 244 19.58 -66.76 16.40
CA GLU A 244 18.61 -67.85 16.50
C GLU A 244 19.20 -69.15 15.93
N LYS A 245 19.52 -70.08 16.84
CA LYS A 245 20.09 -71.39 16.47
C LYS A 245 19.01 -72.30 15.86
N GLY A 246 19.00 -72.45 14.54
CA GLY A 246 18.21 -73.50 13.88
C GLY A 246 18.34 -73.53 12.36
N GLY A 247 18.68 -74.71 11.80
CA GLY A 247 18.98 -74.89 10.38
C GLY A 247 17.85 -74.46 9.43
N PHE A 248 18.09 -73.42 8.64
CA PHE A 248 17.08 -72.87 7.73
C PHE A 248 17.65 -72.31 6.41
N LYS A 249 18.72 -72.92 5.87
CA LYS A 249 19.42 -72.34 4.69
C LYS A 249 18.64 -72.39 3.37
N THR A 250 17.64 -73.25 3.22
CA THR A 250 16.90 -73.43 1.95
C THR A 250 15.54 -72.72 1.89
N ALA A 251 14.89 -72.45 3.03
CA ALA A 251 13.66 -71.64 3.09
C ALA A 251 13.95 -70.13 3.26
N LEU A 252 15.21 -69.76 3.46
CA LEU A 252 15.68 -68.37 3.57
C LEU A 252 15.64 -67.62 2.23
N LEU A 253 15.93 -68.27 1.10
CA LEU A 253 16.03 -67.58 -0.20
C LEU A 253 14.67 -67.15 -0.77
N SER A 254 13.63 -67.99 -0.65
CA SER A 254 12.27 -67.63 -1.06
C SER A 254 11.58 -66.67 -0.07
N SER A 255 11.96 -66.75 1.21
CA SER A 255 11.52 -65.77 2.23
C SER A 255 12.25 -64.44 2.06
N LEU A 256 13.50 -64.42 1.61
CA LEU A 256 14.28 -63.21 1.35
C LEU A 256 13.69 -62.37 0.22
N GLU A 257 13.21 -62.96 -0.88
CA GLU A 257 12.56 -62.17 -1.94
C GLU A 257 11.25 -61.52 -1.46
N THR A 258 10.48 -62.24 -0.63
CA THR A 258 9.22 -61.74 -0.05
C THR A 258 9.49 -60.68 1.02
N ILE A 259 10.48 -60.91 1.89
CA ILE A 259 10.92 -60.00 2.96
C ILE A 259 11.66 -58.79 2.38
N MET A 260 12.42 -58.92 1.30
CA MET A 260 13.02 -57.76 0.61
C MET A 260 11.94 -56.90 -0.04
N LYS A 261 10.85 -57.49 -0.56
CA LYS A 261 9.67 -56.76 -1.01
C LYS A 261 8.96 -56.03 0.14
N GLU A 262 8.68 -56.72 1.25
CA GLU A 262 8.08 -56.12 2.45
C GLU A 262 9.01 -55.10 3.13
N ASN A 263 10.34 -55.28 3.06
CA ASN A 263 11.33 -54.34 3.63
C ASN A 263 11.60 -53.13 2.73
N ILE A 264 11.36 -53.22 1.42
CA ILE A 264 11.30 -52.04 0.54
C ILE A 264 10.01 -51.25 0.83
N GLU A 265 8.92 -51.94 1.16
CA GLU A 265 7.67 -51.30 1.63
C GLU A 265 7.79 -50.72 3.06
N ASN A 266 8.64 -51.29 3.92
CA ASN A 266 8.93 -50.84 5.29
C ASN A 266 10.24 -50.03 5.43
N GLY A 267 10.89 -49.65 4.32
CA GLY A 267 12.16 -48.93 4.35
C GLY A 267 12.02 -47.56 5.02
N VAL A 268 13.08 -47.09 5.69
CA VAL A 268 13.05 -45.76 6.30
C VAL A 268 13.11 -44.73 5.18
N VAL A 269 12.06 -43.91 5.10
CA VAL A 269 11.97 -42.80 4.16
C VAL A 269 12.75 -41.63 4.74
N GLU A 270 13.77 -41.18 4.02
CA GLU A 270 14.65 -40.09 4.44
C GLU A 270 14.74 -38.99 3.39
N LEU A 271 15.08 -37.78 3.85
CA LEU A 271 15.48 -36.67 2.99
C LEU A 271 17.00 -36.55 2.99
N PRO A 272 17.63 -36.29 1.84
CA PRO A 272 19.09 -36.27 1.72
C PRO A 272 19.71 -35.04 2.41
N THR A 273 18.88 -34.08 2.85
CA THR A 273 19.29 -32.81 3.46
C THR A 273 18.17 -32.21 4.30
N LYS A 274 18.51 -31.26 5.19
CA LYS A 274 17.56 -30.51 6.01
C LYS A 274 16.86 -29.41 5.20
N LEU A 275 16.02 -29.81 4.25
CA LEU A 275 15.30 -28.89 3.36
C LEU A 275 14.45 -27.85 4.12
N GLY A 276 13.94 -28.21 5.30
CA GLY A 276 13.18 -27.28 6.16
C GLY A 276 13.97 -26.04 6.57
N ASP A 277 15.26 -26.18 6.87
CA ASP A 277 16.12 -25.05 7.24
C ASP A 277 16.35 -24.13 6.04
N LEU A 278 16.52 -24.71 4.85
CA LEU A 278 16.70 -23.96 3.61
C LEU A 278 15.42 -23.21 3.23
N ALA A 279 14.26 -23.85 3.33
CA ALA A 279 12.96 -23.23 3.09
C ALA A 279 12.70 -22.06 4.04
N LYS A 280 13.01 -22.24 5.33
CA LYS A 280 12.90 -21.18 6.33
C LYS A 280 13.84 -20.01 6.06
N LEU A 281 15.07 -20.28 5.63
CA LEU A 281 16.05 -19.23 5.37
C LEU A 281 15.76 -18.45 4.08
N CYS A 282 15.24 -19.13 3.06
CA CYS A 282 15.08 -18.61 1.71
C CYS A 282 13.62 -18.40 1.30
N MET A 283 12.68 -18.38 2.26
CA MET A 283 11.30 -18.00 1.98
C MET A 283 11.27 -16.61 1.33
N GLY A 284 10.46 -16.46 0.28
CA GLY A 284 10.44 -15.25 -0.56
C GLY A 284 11.44 -15.23 -1.71
N PHE A 285 12.41 -16.16 -1.75
CA PHE A 285 13.31 -16.34 -2.90
C PHE A 285 12.93 -17.51 -3.80
N ALA A 286 12.30 -18.54 -3.26
CA ALA A 286 11.88 -19.74 -3.99
C ALA A 286 10.75 -20.45 -3.24
N HIS A 287 10.05 -21.35 -3.92
CA HIS A 287 9.20 -22.34 -3.27
C HIS A 287 9.91 -23.67 -3.16
N PHE A 288 9.72 -24.36 -2.03
CA PHE A 288 10.38 -25.61 -1.70
C PHE A 288 9.37 -26.75 -1.66
N TYR A 289 9.75 -27.90 -2.23
CA TYR A 289 8.92 -29.08 -2.32
C TYR A 289 9.68 -30.33 -1.90
N ILE A 290 9.00 -31.17 -1.13
CA ILE A 290 9.38 -32.56 -0.89
C ILE A 290 8.57 -33.41 -1.86
N LEU A 291 9.28 -34.23 -2.64
CA LEU A 291 8.70 -35.21 -3.53
C LEU A 291 8.82 -36.60 -2.88
N PRO A 292 7.69 -37.21 -2.44
CA PRO A 292 7.74 -38.53 -1.85
C PRO A 292 8.29 -39.58 -2.81
N ALA A 293 9.04 -40.56 -2.30
CA ALA A 293 9.70 -41.57 -3.14
C ALA A 293 8.71 -42.31 -4.07
N LYS A 294 7.53 -42.64 -3.55
CA LYS A 294 6.42 -43.28 -4.30
C LYS A 294 5.84 -42.41 -5.44
N SER A 295 6.08 -41.11 -5.41
CA SER A 295 5.52 -40.13 -6.35
C SER A 295 6.48 -39.75 -7.47
N ILE A 296 7.73 -40.24 -7.45
CA ILE A 296 8.80 -39.84 -8.38
C ILE A 296 8.43 -40.14 -9.83
N ASP A 297 7.98 -41.36 -10.13
CA ASP A 297 7.64 -41.76 -11.50
C ASP A 297 6.53 -40.89 -12.08
N LEU A 298 5.47 -40.67 -11.28
CA LEU A 298 4.36 -39.81 -11.66
C LEU A 298 4.81 -38.36 -11.86
N PHE A 299 5.70 -37.84 -11.00
CA PHE A 299 6.25 -36.51 -11.14
C PHE A 299 7.04 -36.37 -12.44
N ASN A 300 7.94 -37.32 -12.75
CA ASN A 300 8.71 -37.32 -13.97
C ASN A 300 7.81 -37.41 -15.22
N GLU A 301 6.78 -38.26 -15.18
CA GLU A 301 5.79 -38.40 -16.26
C GLU A 301 5.04 -37.07 -16.53
N LYS A 302 4.61 -36.36 -15.47
CA LYS A 302 3.81 -35.12 -15.61
C LYS A 302 4.65 -33.88 -15.91
N THR A 303 5.86 -33.81 -15.37
CA THR A 303 6.74 -32.66 -15.61
C THR A 303 7.40 -32.74 -16.98
N LYS A 304 7.72 -33.94 -17.47
CA LYS A 304 8.52 -34.16 -18.69
C LYS A 304 9.83 -33.36 -18.64
N SER A 305 10.43 -33.29 -17.45
CA SER A 305 11.68 -32.59 -17.20
C SER A 305 12.82 -33.20 -18.03
N ASN A 306 13.73 -32.35 -18.52
CA ASN A 306 14.99 -32.80 -19.12
C ASN A 306 15.92 -33.50 -18.10
N HIS A 307 15.62 -33.32 -16.82
CA HIS A 307 16.31 -33.94 -15.69
C HIS A 307 15.27 -34.74 -14.88
N PRO A 308 14.99 -36.01 -15.24
CA PRO A 308 14.14 -36.86 -14.43
C PRO A 308 14.81 -37.12 -13.08
N LEU A 309 14.04 -36.98 -11.99
CA LEU A 309 14.52 -37.22 -10.64
C LEU A 309 14.59 -38.73 -10.35
N SER A 310 15.64 -39.16 -9.67
CA SER A 310 15.71 -40.46 -9.01
C SER A 310 15.64 -40.29 -7.49
N ASN A 311 15.59 -41.39 -6.73
CA ASN A 311 15.54 -41.37 -5.27
C ASN A 311 16.66 -40.51 -4.65
N GLY A 312 16.28 -39.49 -3.90
CA GLY A 312 17.19 -38.59 -3.17
C GLY A 312 17.84 -37.49 -4.01
N ASP A 313 17.47 -37.36 -5.29
CA ASP A 313 17.94 -36.26 -6.14
C ASP A 313 17.21 -34.96 -5.83
N ALA A 314 17.82 -33.85 -6.21
CA ALA A 314 17.22 -32.51 -6.14
C ALA A 314 17.33 -31.77 -7.47
N VAL A 315 16.36 -30.90 -7.74
CA VAL A 315 16.34 -30.03 -8.91
C VAL A 315 15.84 -28.63 -8.54
N ILE A 316 16.44 -27.62 -9.17
CA ILE A 316 15.98 -26.23 -9.14
C ILE A 316 15.40 -25.91 -10.52
N PHE A 317 14.09 -25.67 -10.58
CA PHE A 317 13.42 -25.19 -11.78
C PHE A 317 13.36 -23.68 -11.78
N PHE A 318 13.98 -23.05 -12.77
CA PHE A 318 13.91 -21.61 -12.93
C PHE A 318 12.73 -21.16 -13.80
N PRO A 319 12.22 -19.94 -13.60
CA PRO A 319 11.25 -19.34 -14.51
C PRO A 319 11.85 -19.08 -15.89
N THR A 320 11.15 -19.55 -16.94
CA THR A 320 11.61 -19.48 -18.33
C THR A 320 11.81 -18.06 -18.84
N VAL A 321 11.05 -17.10 -18.31
CA VAL A 321 11.15 -15.66 -18.64
C VAL A 321 12.50 -15.08 -18.27
N CYS A 322 13.12 -15.57 -17.19
CA CYS A 322 14.36 -15.00 -16.69
C CYS A 322 15.58 -15.89 -16.86
N GLU A 323 15.41 -17.22 -16.84
CA GLU A 323 16.53 -18.15 -16.85
C GLU A 323 16.09 -19.50 -17.43
N LYS A 324 16.86 -19.99 -18.42
CA LYS A 324 16.51 -21.18 -19.21
C LYS A 324 17.21 -22.45 -18.74
N ARG A 325 17.99 -22.38 -17.66
CA ARG A 325 18.82 -23.49 -17.21
C ARG A 325 18.41 -23.91 -15.81
N ASP A 326 17.93 -25.14 -15.70
CA ASP A 326 17.69 -25.79 -14.42
C ASP A 326 19.00 -26.35 -13.83
N TYR A 327 19.03 -26.51 -12.51
CA TYR A 327 20.16 -27.12 -11.81
C TYR A 327 19.73 -28.45 -11.20
N PHE A 328 20.54 -29.48 -11.40
CA PHE A 328 20.28 -30.83 -10.95
C PHE A 328 21.40 -31.32 -10.05
N PHE A 329 21.05 -31.95 -8.94
CA PHE A 329 21.97 -32.45 -7.93
C PHE A 329 21.66 -33.91 -7.66
N LYS A 330 22.66 -34.77 -7.80
CA LYS A 330 22.49 -36.20 -7.51
C LYS A 330 22.51 -36.46 -6.02
N ARG A 331 21.76 -37.46 -5.56
CA ARG A 331 21.79 -37.90 -4.16
C ARG A 331 23.22 -38.11 -3.65
N GLU A 332 24.07 -38.78 -4.42
CA GLU A 332 25.45 -39.08 -3.99
C GLU A 332 26.28 -37.81 -3.74
N GLU A 333 26.00 -36.73 -4.46
CA GLU A 333 26.66 -35.44 -4.28
C GLU A 333 26.12 -34.72 -3.05
N ILE A 334 24.81 -34.75 -2.84
CA ILE A 334 24.13 -34.16 -1.68
C ILE A 334 24.59 -34.85 -0.39
N CYS A 335 24.60 -36.19 -0.37
CA CYS A 335 24.96 -36.96 0.81
C CYS A 335 26.47 -36.89 1.11
N ARG A 336 27.33 -36.68 0.11
CA ARG A 336 28.78 -36.52 0.31
C ARG A 336 29.10 -35.26 1.09
N ASP A 337 28.42 -34.15 0.77
CA ASP A 337 28.61 -32.88 1.45
C ASP A 337 27.31 -32.07 1.49
N GLN A 338 26.52 -32.34 2.54
CA GLN A 338 25.22 -31.68 2.73
C GLN A 338 25.38 -30.18 2.96
N GLN A 339 26.50 -29.73 3.55
CA GLN A 339 26.75 -28.33 3.84
C GLN A 339 27.10 -27.56 2.57
N ALA A 340 27.94 -28.13 1.70
CA ALA A 340 28.23 -27.56 0.40
C ALA A 340 26.96 -27.48 -0.46
N PHE A 341 26.17 -28.55 -0.54
CA PHE A 341 24.87 -28.52 -1.23
C PHE A 341 23.97 -27.39 -0.69
N PHE A 342 23.82 -27.30 0.63
CA PHE A 342 23.00 -26.28 1.27
C PHE A 342 23.43 -24.87 0.87
N GLN A 343 24.73 -24.59 0.93
CA GLN A 343 25.28 -23.28 0.63
C GLN A 343 25.17 -22.96 -0.87
N THR A 344 25.46 -23.93 -1.75
CA THR A 344 25.32 -23.77 -3.20
C THR A 344 23.87 -23.47 -3.59
N VAL A 345 22.90 -24.24 -3.10
CA VAL A 345 21.48 -23.98 -3.43
C VAL A 345 21.06 -22.61 -2.90
N ARG A 346 21.43 -22.27 -1.66
CA ARG A 346 21.15 -20.96 -1.06
C ARG A 346 21.71 -19.82 -1.92
N GLU A 347 22.97 -19.90 -2.32
CA GLU A 347 23.61 -18.88 -3.15
C GLU A 347 22.88 -18.74 -4.49
N ILE A 348 22.62 -19.85 -5.18
CA ILE A 348 21.92 -19.86 -6.46
C ILE A 348 20.56 -19.14 -6.36
N ILE A 349 19.74 -19.49 -5.36
CA ILE A 349 18.39 -18.91 -5.22
C ILE A 349 18.39 -17.48 -4.68
N THR A 350 19.33 -17.10 -3.80
CA THR A 350 19.38 -15.73 -3.28
C THR A 350 19.93 -14.75 -4.32
N HIS A 351 20.81 -15.20 -5.21
CA HIS A 351 21.32 -14.40 -6.32
C HIS A 351 20.37 -14.36 -7.51
N TYR A 352 19.45 -15.33 -7.63
CA TYR A 352 18.45 -15.37 -8.70
C TYR A 352 17.80 -14.01 -9.00
N PRO A 353 17.18 -13.27 -8.05
CA PRO A 353 16.47 -12.04 -8.35
C PRO A 353 17.37 -10.87 -8.80
N MET A 354 18.69 -10.99 -8.67
CA MET A 354 19.62 -9.91 -8.96
C MET A 354 19.60 -9.57 -10.45
N ARG A 355 19.51 -8.27 -10.77
CA ARG A 355 19.52 -7.73 -12.15
C ARG A 355 18.41 -8.26 -13.06
N LYS A 356 17.42 -8.97 -12.52
CA LYS A 356 16.23 -9.43 -13.25
C LYS A 356 15.13 -8.38 -13.17
N THR A 357 14.16 -8.46 -14.06
CA THR A 357 12.95 -7.65 -14.00
C THR A 357 11.80 -8.52 -13.52
N MET A 358 11.06 -8.04 -12.52
CA MET A 358 9.85 -8.68 -12.03
C MET A 358 8.63 -7.77 -12.22
N HIS A 359 7.47 -8.39 -12.43
CA HIS A 359 6.17 -7.75 -12.49
C HIS A 359 5.55 -7.70 -11.09
N PHE A 360 5.02 -6.53 -10.71
CA PHE A 360 4.44 -6.28 -9.39
C PHE A 360 2.92 -6.03 -9.45
N GLY A 361 2.25 -6.57 -10.47
CA GLY A 361 0.81 -6.39 -10.64
C GLY A 361 0.42 -4.91 -10.68
N ASN A 362 -0.45 -4.52 -9.76
CA ASN A 362 -0.94 -3.16 -9.58
C ASN A 362 -0.17 -2.37 -8.52
N VAL A 363 0.79 -2.97 -7.82
CA VAL A 363 1.55 -2.28 -6.76
C VAL A 363 2.22 -1.01 -7.29
N LYS A 364 2.06 0.09 -6.54
CA LYS A 364 2.70 1.37 -6.83
C LYS A 364 3.79 1.63 -5.79
N PHE A 365 5.06 1.59 -6.23
CA PHE A 365 6.18 1.96 -5.37
C PHE A 365 6.22 3.47 -5.14
N ILE A 366 7.17 3.94 -4.32
CA ILE A 366 7.16 5.31 -3.79
C ILE A 366 7.07 6.40 -4.86
N LYS A 367 7.71 6.20 -6.03
CA LYS A 367 7.71 7.21 -7.11
C LYS A 367 6.33 7.33 -7.74
N GLU A 368 5.72 6.20 -8.06
CA GLU A 368 4.38 6.11 -8.61
C GLU A 368 3.33 6.58 -7.58
N ALA A 369 3.51 6.22 -6.31
CA ALA A 369 2.62 6.63 -5.22
C ALA A 369 2.71 8.14 -4.95
N ARG A 370 3.90 8.75 -4.95
CA ARG A 370 4.06 10.21 -4.82
C ARG A 370 3.42 10.96 -5.99
N ALA A 371 3.59 10.47 -7.21
CA ALA A 371 2.91 11.05 -8.37
C ALA A 371 1.38 10.97 -8.24
N GLU A 372 0.87 9.83 -7.76
CA GLU A 372 -0.57 9.63 -7.50
C GLU A 372 -1.10 10.55 -6.38
N GLU A 373 -0.35 10.73 -5.31
CA GLU A 373 -0.67 11.62 -4.20
C GLU A 373 -0.74 13.08 -4.68
N GLN A 374 0.25 13.50 -5.47
CA GLN A 374 0.28 14.82 -6.10
C GLN A 374 -0.92 15.05 -7.01
N GLN A 375 -1.25 14.08 -7.87
CA GLN A 375 -2.42 14.17 -8.72
C GLN A 375 -3.71 14.27 -7.90
N THR A 376 -3.84 13.46 -6.85
CA THR A 376 -5.01 13.48 -5.96
C THR A 376 -5.15 14.85 -5.26
N MET A 377 -4.03 15.49 -4.88
CA MET A 377 -4.04 16.85 -4.34
C MET A 377 -4.45 17.91 -5.38
N ILE A 378 -4.00 17.77 -6.64
CA ILE A 378 -4.38 18.66 -7.74
C ILE A 378 -5.89 18.55 -8.01
N ASP A 379 -6.40 17.32 -8.17
CA ASP A 379 -7.81 17.05 -8.45
C ASP A 379 -8.72 17.62 -7.33
N MET A 380 -8.30 17.48 -6.06
CA MET A 380 -9.00 18.09 -4.93
C MET A 380 -8.94 19.62 -4.94
N GLY A 381 -7.84 20.22 -5.40
CA GLY A 381 -7.69 21.66 -5.56
C GLY A 381 -8.64 22.21 -6.63
N GLU A 382 -8.65 21.60 -7.81
CA GLU A 382 -9.53 21.98 -8.92
C GLU A 382 -11.01 21.86 -8.54
N SER A 383 -11.39 20.77 -7.87
CA SER A 383 -12.77 20.58 -7.38
C SER A 383 -13.21 21.67 -6.40
N LYS A 384 -12.31 22.12 -5.51
CA LYS A 384 -12.60 23.23 -4.58
C LYS A 384 -12.75 24.55 -5.31
N ASP A 385 -11.88 24.83 -6.28
CA ASP A 385 -11.96 26.04 -7.10
C ASP A 385 -13.26 26.08 -7.92
N ASP A 386 -13.70 24.95 -8.46
CA ASP A 386 -14.99 24.82 -9.15
C ASP A 386 -16.19 25.08 -8.24
N LEU A 387 -16.15 24.55 -7.01
CA LEU A 387 -17.16 24.84 -5.99
C LEU A 387 -17.21 26.33 -5.64
N VAL A 388 -16.06 26.96 -5.44
CA VAL A 388 -15.97 28.41 -5.17
C VAL A 388 -16.50 29.21 -6.34
N ARG A 389 -16.15 28.86 -7.59
CA ARG A 389 -16.70 29.49 -8.80
C ARG A 389 -18.22 29.38 -8.87
N ALA A 390 -18.77 28.19 -8.64
CA ALA A 390 -20.21 27.97 -8.65
C ALA A 390 -20.94 28.79 -7.55
N PHE A 391 -20.36 28.89 -6.36
CA PHE A 391 -20.88 29.72 -5.28
C PHE A 391 -20.84 31.21 -5.61
N ASN A 392 -19.76 31.70 -6.21
CA ASN A 392 -19.64 33.11 -6.60
C ASN A 392 -20.67 33.49 -7.68
N ILE A 393 -20.84 32.65 -8.70
CA ILE A 393 -21.88 32.86 -9.73
C ILE A 393 -23.28 32.93 -9.09
N LYS A 394 -23.57 32.03 -8.14
CA LYS A 394 -24.86 32.04 -7.43
C LYS A 394 -25.03 33.32 -6.60
N LEU A 395 -23.98 33.76 -5.91
CA LEU A 395 -24.01 34.97 -5.10
C LEU A 395 -24.22 36.23 -5.96
N GLU A 396 -23.52 36.34 -7.10
CA GLU A 396 -23.69 37.44 -8.05
C GLU A 396 -25.12 37.48 -8.62
N ASN A 397 -25.70 36.32 -8.96
CA ASN A 397 -27.07 36.23 -9.44
C ASN A 397 -28.09 36.70 -8.39
N GLU A 398 -27.95 36.27 -7.13
CA GLU A 398 -28.83 36.72 -6.04
C GLU A 398 -28.65 38.22 -5.74
N GLN A 399 -27.42 38.73 -5.76
CA GLN A 399 -27.16 40.17 -5.59
C GLN A 399 -27.80 41.00 -6.70
N SER A 400 -27.71 40.56 -7.95
CA SER A 400 -28.35 41.22 -9.10
C SER A 400 -29.86 41.24 -8.95
N LYS A 401 -30.47 40.11 -8.55
CA LYS A 401 -31.91 40.01 -8.30
C LYS A 401 -32.37 40.94 -7.18
N HIS A 402 -31.67 40.98 -6.05
CA HIS A 402 -31.99 41.89 -4.96
C HIS A 402 -31.79 43.36 -5.33
N ALA A 403 -30.78 43.68 -6.15
CA ALA A 403 -30.57 45.03 -6.66
C ALA A 403 -31.75 45.47 -7.56
N GLU A 404 -32.24 44.57 -8.43
CA GLU A 404 -33.41 44.81 -9.27
C GLU A 404 -34.69 44.99 -8.42
N GLU A 405 -34.93 44.11 -7.44
CA GLU A 405 -36.04 44.21 -6.50
C GLU A 405 -36.00 45.53 -5.72
N SER A 406 -34.84 45.94 -5.21
CA SER A 406 -34.67 47.21 -4.50
C SER A 406 -34.91 48.40 -5.42
N ALA A 407 -34.44 48.35 -6.67
CA ALA A 407 -34.70 49.40 -7.67
C ALA A 407 -36.20 49.50 -8.01
N ASN A 408 -36.89 48.36 -8.14
CA ASN A 408 -38.34 48.30 -8.36
C ASN A 408 -39.11 48.87 -7.18
N LEU A 409 -38.75 48.48 -5.94
CA LEU A 409 -39.36 49.01 -4.71
C LEU A 409 -39.13 50.52 -4.57
N ARG A 410 -37.92 51.02 -4.85
CA ARG A 410 -37.62 52.47 -4.83
C ARG A 410 -38.46 53.24 -5.84
N ARG A 411 -38.65 52.69 -7.05
CA ARG A 411 -39.54 53.28 -8.06
C ARG A 411 -40.99 53.33 -7.56
N ALA A 412 -41.50 52.22 -7.03
CA ALA A 412 -42.85 52.16 -6.49
C ALA A 412 -43.06 53.14 -5.32
N LEU A 413 -42.08 53.29 -4.43
CA LEU A 413 -42.10 54.25 -3.33
C LEU A 413 -42.17 55.69 -3.85
N GLY A 414 -41.32 56.04 -4.83
CA GLY A 414 -41.34 57.36 -5.44
C GLY A 414 -42.66 57.69 -6.15
N ASP A 415 -43.30 56.71 -6.77
CA ASP A 415 -44.61 56.90 -7.39
C ASP A 415 -45.75 57.01 -6.36
N ALA A 416 -45.65 56.27 -5.24
CA ALA A 416 -46.54 56.42 -4.10
C ALA A 416 -46.42 57.81 -3.46
N ASP A 417 -45.20 58.33 -3.26
CA ASP A 417 -44.97 59.68 -2.72
C ASP A 417 -45.57 60.76 -3.62
N LYS A 418 -45.39 60.68 -4.94
CA LYS A 418 -46.05 61.58 -5.90
C LYS A 418 -47.57 61.52 -5.82
N ARG A 419 -48.13 60.34 -5.54
CA ARG A 419 -49.58 60.17 -5.37
C ARG A 419 -50.07 60.79 -4.06
N VAL A 420 -49.31 60.61 -2.97
CA VAL A 420 -49.59 61.25 -1.68
C VAL A 420 -49.58 62.78 -1.83
N GLU A 421 -48.59 63.36 -2.51
CA GLU A 421 -48.56 64.81 -2.72
C GLU A 421 -49.72 65.33 -3.56
N ARG A 422 -50.11 64.63 -4.63
CA ARG A 422 -51.32 64.99 -5.40
C ARG A 422 -52.59 64.96 -4.55
N LEU A 423 -52.79 63.89 -3.77
CA LEU A 423 -53.95 63.78 -2.89
C LEU A 423 -53.96 64.87 -1.80
N LYS A 424 -52.79 65.28 -1.29
CA LYS A 424 -52.71 66.41 -0.34
C LYS A 424 -53.18 67.72 -0.97
N VAL A 425 -52.79 67.99 -2.23
CA VAL A 425 -53.24 69.18 -2.96
C VAL A 425 -54.76 69.15 -3.17
N GLU A 426 -55.30 68.03 -3.67
CA GLU A 426 -56.75 67.86 -3.85
C GLU A 426 -57.52 68.04 -2.53
N ILE A 427 -57.03 67.49 -1.42
CA ILE A 427 -57.63 67.68 -0.09
C ILE A 427 -57.64 69.15 0.31
N CYS A 428 -56.58 69.91 0.01
CA CYS A 428 -56.53 71.35 0.30
C CYS A 428 -57.55 72.13 -0.54
N GLU A 429 -57.69 71.80 -1.83
CA GLU A 429 -58.68 72.42 -2.72
C GLU A 429 -60.11 72.15 -2.23
N VAL A 430 -60.45 70.89 -1.95
CA VAL A 430 -61.76 70.50 -1.41
C VAL A 430 -62.05 71.18 -0.08
N LYS A 431 -61.05 71.33 0.81
CA LYS A 431 -61.21 72.06 2.08
C LYS A 431 -61.50 73.54 1.85
N ALA A 432 -60.83 74.17 0.89
CA ALA A 432 -61.06 75.57 0.53
C ALA A 432 -62.47 75.77 -0.06
N GLU A 433 -62.89 74.88 -0.95
CA GLU A 433 -64.22 74.91 -1.55
C GLU A 433 -65.32 74.71 -0.49
N LYS A 434 -65.15 73.74 0.42
CA LYS A 434 -66.05 73.53 1.57
C LYS A 434 -66.15 74.79 2.43
N LYS A 435 -65.04 75.47 2.69
CA LYS A 435 -65.03 76.73 3.46
C LYS A 435 -65.84 77.82 2.75
N SER A 436 -65.63 78.00 1.45
CA SER A 436 -66.39 78.99 0.66
C SER A 436 -67.89 78.68 0.62
N LEU A 437 -68.27 77.41 0.49
CA LEU A 437 -69.68 77.00 0.54
C LEU A 437 -70.30 77.26 1.91
N LEU A 438 -69.57 77.02 3.01
CA LEU A 438 -70.03 77.34 4.36
C LEU A 438 -70.23 78.85 4.57
N GLU A 439 -69.32 79.68 4.06
CA GLU A 439 -69.46 81.14 4.10
C GLU A 439 -70.72 81.60 3.34
N LYS A 440 -70.94 81.10 2.11
CA LYS A 440 -72.15 81.38 1.32
C LYS A 440 -73.44 80.91 2.01
N LEU A 441 -73.39 79.76 2.70
CA LEU A 441 -74.52 79.25 3.49
C LEU A 441 -74.81 80.18 4.68
N GLY A 442 -73.79 80.67 5.37
CA GLY A 442 -73.92 81.66 6.44
C GLY A 442 -74.50 82.98 5.96
N GLU A 443 -74.03 83.51 4.84
CA GLU A 443 -74.56 84.73 4.22
C GLU A 443 -76.03 84.58 3.80
N ASN A 444 -76.39 83.44 3.21
CA ASN A 444 -77.77 83.15 2.84
C ASN A 444 -78.68 82.98 4.06
N ALA A 445 -78.19 82.35 5.13
CA ALA A 445 -78.93 82.23 6.39
C ALA A 445 -79.19 83.62 7.00
N ALA A 446 -78.17 84.50 7.05
CA ALA A 446 -78.33 85.86 7.54
C ALA A 446 -79.33 86.67 6.69
N ARG A 447 -79.28 86.55 5.35
CA ARG A 447 -80.26 87.19 4.46
C ARG A 447 -81.70 86.70 4.68
N LEU A 448 -81.87 85.41 4.94
CA LEU A 448 -83.19 84.84 5.26
C LEU A 448 -83.69 85.34 6.62
N GLU A 449 -82.81 85.46 7.60
CA GLU A 449 -83.13 85.98 8.94
C GLU A 449 -83.49 87.47 8.90
N ASP A 450 -82.78 88.28 8.12
CA ASP A 450 -83.12 89.69 7.86
C ASP A 450 -84.46 89.84 7.12
N SER A 451 -84.74 88.94 6.17
CA SER A 451 -86.04 88.91 5.46
C SER A 451 -87.19 88.52 6.40
N ASP A 452 -86.95 87.54 7.29
CA ASP A 452 -87.94 87.10 8.28
C ASP A 452 -88.19 88.18 9.35
N ASN A 453 -87.13 88.89 9.78
CA ASN A 453 -87.25 90.05 10.67
C ASN A 453 -87.98 91.22 10.01
N SER A 454 -87.70 91.52 8.75
CA SER A 454 -88.46 92.53 7.99
C SER A 454 -89.94 92.16 7.89
N ARG A 455 -90.26 90.89 7.59
CA ARG A 455 -91.65 90.41 7.57
C ARG A 455 -92.30 90.50 8.95
N LYS A 456 -91.61 90.16 10.03
CA LYS A 456 -92.10 90.31 11.41
C LYS A 456 -92.40 91.78 11.75
N GLN A 457 -91.55 92.72 11.32
CA GLN A 457 -91.81 94.16 11.46
C GLN A 457 -93.02 94.61 10.64
N GLU A 458 -93.19 94.08 9.42
CA GLU A 458 -94.36 94.35 8.57
C GLU A 458 -95.66 93.81 9.19
N TYR A 459 -95.62 92.61 9.77
CA TYR A 459 -96.72 92.04 10.56
C TYR A 459 -97.03 92.89 11.80
N ALA A 460 -96.01 93.39 12.50
CA ALA A 460 -96.19 94.28 13.65
C ALA A 460 -96.82 95.63 13.26
N GLN A 461 -96.43 96.22 12.13
CA GLN A 461 -97.07 97.43 11.57
C GLN A 461 -98.52 97.19 11.17
N ARG A 462 -98.83 96.05 10.52
CA ARG A 462 -100.22 95.68 10.20
C ARG A 462 -101.06 95.42 11.46
N ALA A 463 -100.49 94.82 12.50
CA ALA A 463 -101.14 94.63 13.79
C ALA A 463 -101.44 95.97 14.51
N MET A 464 -100.57 96.98 14.37
CA MET A 464 -100.85 98.34 14.87
C MET A 464 -101.96 99.06 14.10
N LEU A 465 -102.11 98.82 12.79
CA LEU A 465 -103.19 99.40 11.98
C LEU A 465 -104.56 98.79 12.30
N LEU A 466 -104.60 97.54 12.79
CA LEU A 466 -105.82 96.84 13.22
C LEU A 466 -106.26 97.17 14.65
N ASN A 467 -105.38 97.76 15.47
CA ASN A 467 -105.62 98.12 16.87
C ASN A 467 -105.91 99.62 17.09
N ARG A 468 -106.39 100.36 16.08
CA ARG A 468 -106.94 101.72 16.27
C ARG A 468 -108.36 101.63 16.86
N PRO A 469 -108.60 102.09 18.11
CA PRO A 469 -109.95 102.27 18.62
C PRO A 469 -110.57 103.49 17.94
N SER A 470 -111.77 103.28 17.40
CA SER A 470 -112.76 104.28 16.98
C SER A 470 -113.18 105.21 18.11
#